data_AF-A0A162Z0W2-F1
#
_entry.id   AF-A0A162Z0W2-F1
#
_cell.length_a   1.000
_cell.length_b   1.000
_cell.length_c   1.000
_cell.angle_alpha   90.00
_cell.angle_beta   90.00
_cell.angle_gamma   90.00
#
_symmetry.space_group_name_H-M   'P 1'
#
loop_
_entity.id
_entity.type
_entity.pdbx_description
1 polymer ?
#
loop_
_entity_poly.entity_id
_entity_poly.type
_entity_poly.pdbx_seq_one_letter_code
_entity_poly.pdbx_strand_id
1 'polypeptide(L)'
;MNVVNRVAAGSKLTGEHFFEGGLLVQGEISGQLRVNGRLIIWTGGVVRGRIRVMGDLYLFGRLGDAGGGPQDTSLECTGMAYVSKTGISTGTLMARRLQLYEGADLQGPFKTLKLVDNLPVLHDVHTESR
;
A
#
# COMPACT_ATOMS: atom_id res chain seq x y z
N MET A 1 3.26 12.77 -12.38
CA MET A 1 2.17 12.51 -11.42
C MET A 1 1.22 11.55 -12.11
N ASN A 2 1.45 10.23 -11.98
CA ASN A 2 0.88 9.22 -12.89
C ASN A 2 -0.15 8.34 -12.17
N VAL A 3 -1.30 8.93 -11.82
CA VAL A 3 -2.47 8.17 -11.35
C VAL A 3 -3.40 8.03 -12.53
N VAL A 4 -3.41 6.84 -13.14
CA VAL A 4 -4.13 6.57 -14.40
C VAL A 4 -5.26 5.56 -14.22
N ASN A 5 -5.29 4.86 -13.09
CA ASN A 5 -6.33 3.89 -12.74
C ASN A 5 -7.27 4.47 -11.67
N ARG A 6 -8.56 4.13 -11.77
CA ARG A 6 -9.58 4.59 -10.82
C ARG A 6 -10.60 3.50 -10.52
N VAL A 7 -10.85 3.26 -9.24
CA VAL A 7 -12.06 2.60 -8.75
C VAL A 7 -13.04 3.68 -8.33
N ALA A 8 -14.08 3.90 -9.14
CA ALA A 8 -15.04 4.97 -8.93
C ALA A 8 -15.92 4.73 -7.69
N ALA A 9 -16.46 5.81 -7.13
CA ALA A 9 -17.42 5.72 -6.04
C ALA A 9 -18.64 4.88 -6.45
N GLY A 10 -19.16 4.09 -5.51
CA GLY A 10 -20.27 3.16 -5.76
C GLY A 10 -19.89 1.88 -6.53
N SER A 11 -18.65 1.78 -7.02
CA SER A 11 -18.16 0.54 -7.65
C SER A 11 -17.57 -0.41 -6.60
N LYS A 12 -17.71 -1.72 -6.84
CA LYS A 12 -17.12 -2.78 -6.03
C LYS A 12 -16.33 -3.73 -6.93
N LEU A 13 -15.03 -3.86 -6.68
CA LEU A 13 -14.15 -4.79 -7.38
C LEU A 13 -13.67 -5.88 -6.41
N THR A 14 -13.71 -7.13 -6.85
CA THR A 14 -13.26 -8.28 -6.06
C THR A 14 -12.33 -9.16 -6.89
N GLY A 15 -11.30 -9.73 -6.28
CA GLY A 15 -10.42 -10.70 -6.93
C GLY A 15 -8.96 -10.25 -6.98
N GLU A 16 -8.24 -10.73 -7.99
CA GLU A 16 -6.83 -10.38 -8.21
C GLU A 16 -6.72 -9.24 -9.22
N HIS A 17 -6.08 -8.15 -8.83
CA HIS A 17 -6.00 -6.93 -9.64
C HIS A 17 -4.56 -6.44 -9.72
N PHE A 18 -4.13 -6.15 -10.94
CA PHE A 18 -2.82 -5.61 -11.24
C PHE A 18 -2.96 -4.27 -11.96
N PHE A 19 -2.38 -3.24 -11.38
CA PHE A 19 -2.45 -1.88 -11.92
C PHE A 19 -1.04 -1.39 -12.27
N GLU A 20 -0.83 -1.10 -13.55
CA GLU A 20 0.33 -0.36 -14.01
C GLU A 20 0.14 1.13 -13.75
N GLY A 21 1.09 1.75 -13.06
CA GLY A 21 0.98 3.13 -12.58
C GLY A 21 0.14 3.27 -11.30
N GLY A 22 -0.26 4.52 -11.00
CA GLY A 22 -0.98 4.84 -9.78
C GLY A 22 -2.47 4.50 -9.84
N LEU A 23 -3.04 4.22 -8.67
CA LEU A 23 -4.45 3.86 -8.46
C LEU A 23 -5.11 4.84 -7.49
N LEU A 24 -6.24 5.40 -7.90
CA LEU A 24 -7.18 6.14 -7.04
C LEU A 24 -8.38 5.26 -6.70
N VAL A 25 -8.63 5.05 -5.41
CA VAL A 25 -9.78 4.29 -4.92
C VAL A 25 -10.77 5.21 -4.23
N GLN A 26 -11.97 5.32 -4.79
CA GLN A 26 -13.12 6.05 -4.22
C GLN A 26 -14.33 5.15 -3.94
N GLY A 27 -14.34 3.95 -4.52
CA GLY A 27 -15.29 2.88 -4.19
C GLY A 27 -14.65 1.79 -3.33
N GLU A 28 -15.07 0.56 -3.54
CA GLU A 28 -14.58 -0.59 -2.78
C GLU A 28 -13.76 -1.53 -3.65
N ILE A 29 -12.61 -1.98 -3.14
CA ILE A 29 -11.82 -3.02 -3.78
C ILE A 29 -11.29 -4.03 -2.74
N SER A 30 -11.40 -5.32 -3.04
CA SER A 30 -10.97 -6.39 -2.14
C SER A 30 -10.31 -7.55 -2.87
N GLY A 31 -9.28 -8.13 -2.28
CA GLY A 31 -8.65 -9.36 -2.76
C GLY A 31 -7.13 -9.25 -2.77
N GLN A 32 -6.47 -9.71 -3.84
CA GLN A 32 -5.04 -9.52 -4.01
C GLN A 32 -4.79 -8.34 -4.95
N LEU A 33 -4.11 -7.32 -4.47
CA LEU A 33 -3.85 -6.11 -5.23
C LEU A 33 -2.36 -5.88 -5.39
N ARG A 34 -1.93 -5.59 -6.61
CA ARG A 34 -0.59 -5.07 -6.88
C ARG A 34 -0.67 -3.78 -7.67
N VAL A 35 -0.07 -2.73 -7.14
CA VAL A 35 -0.04 -1.38 -7.73
C VAL A 35 1.41 -1.01 -8.01
N ASN A 36 1.79 -0.97 -9.28
CA ASN A 36 3.11 -0.55 -9.75
C ASN A 36 3.20 0.99 -9.81
N GLY A 37 2.88 1.63 -8.70
CA GLY A 37 2.79 3.07 -8.58
C GLY A 37 2.26 3.48 -7.21
N ARG A 38 1.68 4.68 -7.16
CA ARG A 38 1.09 5.23 -5.92
C ARG A 38 -0.31 4.68 -5.71
N LEU A 39 -0.68 4.42 -4.45
CA LEU A 39 -2.05 4.09 -4.07
C LEU A 39 -2.66 5.26 -3.29
N ILE A 40 -3.80 5.76 -3.75
CA ILE A 40 -4.58 6.78 -3.06
C ILE A 40 -5.91 6.15 -2.67
N ILE A 41 -6.10 5.93 -1.37
CA ILE A 41 -7.39 5.50 -0.81
C ILE A 41 -8.11 6.78 -0.39
N TRP A 42 -8.99 7.27 -1.26
CA TRP A 42 -9.70 8.53 -1.05
C TRP A 42 -10.76 8.39 0.03
N THR A 43 -11.27 9.52 0.53
CA THR A 43 -12.43 9.54 1.44
C THR A 43 -13.62 8.80 0.81
N GLY A 44 -14.21 7.88 1.59
CA GLY A 44 -15.27 6.96 1.12
C GLY A 44 -14.76 5.69 0.44
N GLY A 45 -13.48 5.66 0.04
CA GLY A 45 -12.84 4.48 -0.52
C GLY A 45 -12.48 3.43 0.54
N VAL A 46 -12.65 2.16 0.20
CA VAL A 46 -12.31 1.03 1.08
C VAL A 46 -11.46 0.00 0.34
N VAL A 47 -10.32 -0.35 0.92
CA VAL A 47 -9.40 -1.37 0.37
C VAL A 47 -9.25 -2.52 1.37
N ARG A 48 -9.37 -3.76 0.89
CA ARG A 48 -9.30 -4.98 1.72
C ARG A 48 -8.45 -6.08 1.08
N GLY A 49 -7.94 -6.99 1.90
CA GLY A 49 -7.20 -8.18 1.46
C GLY A 49 -5.69 -8.01 1.50
N ARG A 50 -4.96 -8.54 0.52
CA ARG A 50 -3.49 -8.48 0.47
C ARG A 50 -3.03 -7.51 -0.61
N ILE A 51 -2.43 -6.40 -0.20
CA ILE A 51 -2.11 -5.28 -1.07
C ILE A 51 -0.60 -5.04 -1.08
N ARG A 52 -0.04 -4.88 -2.28
CA ARG A 52 1.34 -4.50 -2.47
C ARG A 52 1.44 -3.25 -3.35
N VAL A 53 2.11 -2.22 -2.84
CA VAL A 53 2.25 -0.91 -3.48
C VAL A 53 3.73 -0.63 -3.71
N MET A 54 4.14 -0.46 -4.97
CA MET A 54 5.54 -0.19 -5.35
C MET A 54 5.94 1.29 -5.21
N GLY A 55 4.99 2.17 -4.91
CA GLY A 55 5.21 3.58 -4.63
C GLY A 55 4.62 4.00 -3.29
N ASP A 56 4.22 5.26 -3.19
CA ASP A 56 3.67 5.84 -1.96
C ASP A 56 2.20 5.45 -1.75
N LEU A 57 1.80 5.39 -0.47
CA LEU A 57 0.41 5.25 -0.04
C LEU A 57 -0.11 6.57 0.54
N TYR A 58 -1.31 6.96 0.13
CA TYR A 58 -2.06 8.07 0.73
C TYR A 58 -3.40 7.54 1.24
N LEU A 59 -3.57 7.53 2.57
CA LEU A 59 -4.74 6.98 3.24
C LEU A 59 -5.64 8.11 3.79
N PHE A 60 -6.73 8.36 3.06
CA PHE A 60 -7.82 9.28 3.42
C PHE A 60 -9.13 8.56 3.75
N GLY A 61 -9.34 7.38 3.16
CA GLY A 61 -10.46 6.48 3.43
C GLY A 61 -10.07 5.39 4.41
N ARG A 62 -10.46 4.15 4.10
CA ARG A 62 -10.29 3.00 4.99
C ARG A 62 -9.45 1.87 4.38
N LEU A 63 -8.53 1.35 5.19
CA LEU A 63 -7.80 0.11 4.95
C LEU A 63 -8.31 -0.97 5.91
N GLY A 64 -8.98 -2.00 5.37
CA GLY A 64 -9.66 -3.05 6.13
C GLY A 64 -11.14 -2.78 6.39
N ASP A 65 -11.78 -3.69 7.11
CA ASP A 65 -13.20 -3.60 7.47
C ASP A 65 -13.44 -2.91 8.81
N ALA A 66 -14.64 -2.35 8.98
CA ALA A 66 -15.10 -1.91 10.28
C ALA A 66 -15.23 -3.12 11.22
N GLY A 67 -14.43 -3.15 12.29
CA GLY A 67 -14.33 -4.31 13.18
C GLY A 67 -13.54 -5.49 12.61
N GLY A 68 -12.89 -5.33 11.45
CA GLY A 68 -11.99 -6.33 10.89
C GLY A 68 -10.73 -6.50 11.73
N GLY A 69 -10.19 -7.71 11.73
CA GLY A 69 -8.97 -8.04 12.44
C GLY A 69 -7.69 -7.66 11.67
N PRO A 70 -6.54 -7.58 12.37
CA PRO A 70 -5.22 -7.32 11.78
C PRO A 70 -4.80 -8.23 10.62
N GLN A 71 -5.35 -9.44 10.56
CA GLN A 71 -5.00 -10.48 9.59
C GLN A 71 -5.90 -10.45 8.34
N ASP A 72 -7.04 -9.75 8.41
CA ASP A 72 -8.02 -9.72 7.30
C ASP A 72 -7.54 -8.83 6.16
N THR A 73 -6.74 -7.82 6.48
CA THR A 73 -6.15 -6.91 5.51
C THR A 73 -4.69 -6.63 5.85
N SER A 74 -3.82 -6.77 4.86
CA SER A 74 -2.39 -6.47 4.96
C SER A 74 -1.94 -5.64 3.76
N LEU A 75 -1.28 -4.53 4.01
CA LEU A 75 -0.74 -3.64 2.98
C LEU A 75 0.77 -3.48 3.17
N GLU A 76 1.53 -3.84 2.13
CA GLU A 76 2.96 -3.63 2.02
C GLU A 76 3.26 -2.51 1.01
N CYS A 77 3.85 -1.41 1.47
CA CYS A 77 4.20 -0.23 0.68
C CYS A 77 5.72 -0.06 0.65
N THR A 78 6.33 -0.10 -0.54
CA THR A 78 7.77 0.13 -0.67
C THR A 78 8.13 1.61 -0.66
N GLY A 79 7.16 2.52 -0.69
CA GLY A 79 7.34 3.96 -0.58
C GLY A 79 7.06 4.50 0.81
N MET A 80 6.59 5.74 0.85
CA MET A 80 6.11 6.39 2.06
C MET A 80 4.59 6.22 2.20
N ALA A 81 4.14 5.91 3.40
CA ALA A 81 2.73 5.87 3.74
C ALA A 81 2.34 7.11 4.56
N TYR A 82 1.41 7.89 4.00
CA TYR A 82 0.80 9.05 4.63
C TYR A 82 -0.61 8.69 5.10
N VAL A 83 -0.87 8.82 6.39
CA VAL A 83 -2.19 8.57 6.97
C VAL A 83 -2.76 9.88 7.46
N SER A 84 -3.79 10.34 6.77
CA SER A 84 -4.43 11.62 7.06
C SER A 84 -5.31 11.57 8.32
N LYS A 85 -5.80 12.73 8.76
CA LYS A 85 -6.79 12.88 9.84
C LYS A 85 -8.03 11.99 9.70
N THR A 86 -8.43 11.66 8.47
CA THR A 86 -9.62 10.83 8.21
C THR A 86 -9.27 9.38 7.87
N GLY A 87 -7.98 9.07 7.80
CA GLY A 87 -7.48 7.74 7.44
C GLY A 87 -7.70 6.75 8.57
N ILE A 88 -8.33 5.62 8.25
CA ILE A 88 -8.59 4.53 9.19
C ILE A 88 -7.89 3.25 8.70
N SER A 89 -7.16 2.56 9.56
CA SER A 89 -6.61 1.23 9.29
C SER A 89 -6.93 0.25 10.40
N THR A 90 -7.69 -0.79 10.09
CA THR A 90 -7.90 -1.94 10.99
C THR A 90 -6.95 -3.10 10.65
N GLY A 91 -6.44 -3.12 9.42
CA GLY A 91 -5.46 -4.09 8.96
C GLY A 91 -4.01 -3.78 9.34
N THR A 92 -3.12 -4.69 8.96
CA THR A 92 -1.67 -4.53 9.09
C THR A 92 -1.13 -3.59 8.01
N LEU A 93 -0.40 -2.54 8.41
CA LEU A 93 0.21 -1.57 7.50
C LEU A 93 1.74 -1.59 7.61
N MET A 94 2.40 -1.92 6.51
CA MET A 94 3.86 -1.94 6.40
C MET A 94 4.32 -0.93 5.35
N ALA A 95 5.24 -0.03 5.70
CA ALA A 95 5.81 0.92 4.75
C ALA A 95 7.28 1.21 5.03
N ARG A 96 8.09 1.69 4.07
CA ARG A 96 9.48 2.10 4.39
C ARG A 96 9.51 3.25 5.38
N ARG A 97 8.59 4.20 5.23
CA ARG A 97 8.40 5.35 6.11
C ARG A 97 6.92 5.57 6.34
N LEU A 98 6.59 6.00 7.55
CA LEU A 98 5.23 6.30 7.97
C LEU A 98 5.16 7.75 8.44
N GLN A 99 4.15 8.49 7.97
CA GLN A 99 3.79 9.80 8.49
C GLN A 99 2.30 9.81 8.83
N LEU A 100 2.03 10.12 10.09
CA LEU A 100 0.71 10.16 10.68
C LEU A 100 0.35 11.62 10.93
N TYR A 101 -0.81 12.05 10.45
CA TYR A 101 -1.37 13.35 10.76
C TYR A 101 -2.34 13.24 11.93
N GLU A 102 -2.53 14.35 12.65
CA GLU A 102 -3.42 14.41 13.80
C GLU A 102 -4.83 13.90 13.47
N GLY A 103 -5.32 12.94 14.25
CA GLY A 103 -6.62 12.30 14.08
C GLY A 103 -6.63 11.01 13.24
N ALA A 104 -5.49 10.59 12.68
CA ALA A 104 -5.35 9.27 12.07
C ALA A 104 -5.69 8.14 13.06
N ASP A 105 -6.50 7.18 12.62
CA ASP A 105 -6.94 6.04 13.44
C ASP A 105 -6.31 4.73 12.93
N LEU A 106 -5.27 4.25 13.62
CA LEU A 106 -4.60 2.98 13.35
C LEU A 106 -4.91 1.99 14.47
N GLN A 107 -5.85 1.08 14.19
CA GLN A 107 -6.28 0.04 15.12
C GLN A 107 -5.49 -1.27 14.93
N GLY A 108 -4.94 -1.48 13.73
CA GLY A 108 -4.11 -2.63 13.41
C GLY A 108 -2.60 -2.41 13.62
N PRO A 109 -1.77 -3.47 13.54
CA PRO A 109 -0.32 -3.37 13.63
C PRO A 109 0.26 -2.54 12.50
N PHE A 110 1.19 -1.64 12.81
CA PHE A 110 1.95 -0.91 11.80
C PHE A 110 3.45 -1.07 12.04
N LYS A 111 4.22 -1.22 10.96
CA LYS A 111 5.66 -1.45 11.03
C LYS A 111 6.38 -0.75 9.89
N THR A 112 7.58 -0.24 10.16
CA THR A 112 8.46 0.22 9.09
C THR A 112 9.25 -0.95 8.50
N LEU A 113 9.29 -1.04 7.17
CA LEU A 113 10.13 -2.01 6.47
C LEU A 113 11.61 -1.63 6.65
N LYS A 114 12.45 -2.57 7.08
CA LYS A 114 13.90 -2.39 7.05
C LYS A 114 14.33 -2.34 5.58
N LEU A 115 15.23 -1.42 5.21
CA LEU A 115 16.01 -1.62 3.99
C LEU A 115 16.76 -2.93 4.19
N VAL A 116 16.37 -3.98 3.49
CA VAL A 116 17.26 -5.12 3.28
C VAL A 116 17.99 -4.79 1.98
N ASP A 117 19.30 -4.69 2.08
CA ASP A 117 20.23 -4.23 1.06
C ASP A 117 20.09 -5.04 -0.25
N ASN A 118 19.35 -4.49 -1.22
CA ASN A 118 19.52 -4.85 -2.63
C ASN A 118 20.74 -4.09 -3.19
N LEU A 119 21.90 -4.25 -2.57
CA LEU A 119 23.15 -3.95 -3.23
C LEU A 119 23.41 -5.11 -4.20
N PRO A 120 23.42 -4.90 -5.53
CA PRO A 120 23.94 -5.91 -6.42
C PRO A 120 25.42 -6.12 -6.06
N VAL A 121 25.76 -7.30 -5.56
CA VAL A 121 27.15 -7.71 -5.36
C VAL A 121 27.76 -7.86 -6.75
N LEU A 122 28.57 -6.87 -7.15
CA LEU A 122 29.43 -6.99 -8.31
C LEU A 122 30.37 -8.18 -8.02
N HIS A 123 30.22 -9.28 -8.74
CA HIS A 123 31.20 -10.35 -8.67
C HIS A 123 32.45 -9.83 -9.36
N ASP A 124 33.53 -9.64 -8.60
CA ASP A 124 34.85 -9.38 -9.19
C ASP A 124 35.16 -10.53 -10.15
N VAL A 125 35.27 -10.20 -11.43
CA VAL A 125 35.72 -11.13 -12.45
C VAL A 125 37.18 -11.40 -12.14
N HIS A 126 37.48 -12.57 -11.56
CA HIS A 126 38.85 -13.04 -11.42
C HIS A 126 39.53 -12.94 -12.80
N THR A 127 40.51 -12.06 -12.88
CA THR A 127 41.40 -11.99 -14.03
C THR A 127 42.36 -13.17 -13.88
N GLU A 128 42.10 -14.26 -14.59
CA GLU A 128 43.06 -15.35 -14.73
C GLU A 128 44.35 -14.78 -15.31
N SER A 129 45.39 -14.78 -14.47
CA SER A 129 46.73 -14.39 -14.84
C SER A 129 47.55 -15.66 -15.03
N ARG A 130 47.82 -15.96 -16.30
CA ARG A 130 48.83 -16.90 -16.84
C ARG A 130 48.58 -18.41 -16.71
#